data_AF-A0A832ZSM7-F1
#
_entry.id   AF-A0A832ZSM7-F1
#
_cell.length_a   1.000
_cell.length_b   1.000
_cell.length_c   1.000
_cell.angle_alpha   90.00
_cell.angle_beta   90.00
_cell.angle_gamma   90.00
#
_symmetry.space_group_name_H-M   'P 1'
#
loop_
_entity.id
_entity.type
_entity.pdbx_description
1 polymer ?
#
loop_
_entity_poly.entity_id
_entity_poly.type
_entity_poly.pdbx_seq_one_letter_code
_entity_poly.pdbx_strand_id
1 'polypeptide(L)'
;MQGSRRMRLDLRGFQKSKKAGLLLIVLVIAGALTTALLLGQEQKIANYYMSVDEYVISSSTMLEKIISSSTKPVAVMFESPTCPTCKQMHPHWAVLERQSSTLPVQFYHIVFSPATEEAFRRYRVTDTPTFIVFVGGQPVARHVGAFGGDNITSTMLNWALFSAGLGVVADPQKLAEEGLRIFNNRCSSCHGEIGGLDEESLRAWLDSRRGEPDLLAKRLAEALEKNMTLRELYGSYGAISDAVKTMRKYIPDLTSYEIDRLSYLLDYASAILEGK
;
A
#
# COMPACT_ATOMS: atom_id res chain seq x y z
N MET A 1 41.56 -82.84 -13.38
CA MET A 1 40.15 -82.64 -12.95
C MET A 1 39.98 -81.19 -12.53
N GLN A 2 38.98 -80.50 -13.08
CA GLN A 2 38.79 -79.06 -13.02
C GLN A 2 38.52 -78.55 -11.59
N GLY A 3 39.22 -77.48 -11.20
CA GLY A 3 39.03 -76.80 -9.92
C GLY A 3 37.75 -75.97 -9.89
N SER A 4 36.83 -76.33 -8.99
CA SER A 4 35.61 -75.57 -8.71
C SER A 4 35.96 -74.24 -8.03
N ARG A 5 35.86 -73.13 -8.76
CA ARG A 5 35.89 -71.77 -8.19
C ARG A 5 34.57 -71.51 -7.46
N ARG A 6 34.60 -71.49 -6.13
CA ARG A 6 33.48 -70.99 -5.32
C ARG A 6 33.34 -69.47 -5.51
N MET A 7 32.22 -69.06 -6.11
CA MET A 7 31.82 -67.66 -6.22
C MET A 7 31.33 -67.20 -4.83
N ARG A 8 32.06 -66.29 -4.17
CA ARG A 8 31.58 -65.59 -2.97
C ARG A 8 30.75 -64.39 -3.41
N LEU A 9 29.47 -64.35 -3.04
CA LEU A 9 28.63 -63.16 -3.22
C LEU A 9 29.15 -62.00 -2.34
N ASP A 10 29.48 -60.87 -2.95
CA ASP A 10 29.83 -59.63 -2.26
C ASP A 10 28.56 -58.89 -1.79
N LEU A 11 28.12 -59.25 -0.59
CA LEU A 11 26.95 -58.66 0.06
C LEU A 11 27.17 -57.20 0.48
N ARG A 12 28.43 -56.75 0.68
CA ARG A 12 28.73 -55.37 1.09
C ARG A 12 28.65 -54.40 -0.09
N GLY A 13 29.13 -54.80 -1.26
CA GLY A 13 28.94 -54.04 -2.51
C GLY A 13 27.46 -53.87 -2.86
N PHE A 14 26.67 -54.93 -2.69
CA PHE A 14 25.23 -54.93 -2.92
C PHE A 14 24.44 -54.05 -1.92
N GLN A 15 24.84 -54.00 -0.65
CA GLN A 15 24.22 -53.11 0.34
C GLN A 15 24.57 -51.63 0.09
N LYS A 16 25.81 -51.33 -0.33
CA LYS A 16 26.20 -49.95 -0.70
C LYS A 16 25.44 -49.46 -1.93
N SER A 17 25.27 -50.30 -2.96
CA SER A 17 24.50 -49.92 -4.16
C SER A 17 23.01 -49.73 -3.85
N LYS A 18 22.42 -50.53 -2.96
CA LYS A 18 21.04 -50.32 -2.46
C LYS A 18 20.87 -49.01 -1.71
N LYS A 19 21.81 -48.66 -0.81
CA LYS A 19 21.76 -47.38 -0.08
C LYS A 19 21.93 -46.19 -1.02
N ALA A 20 22.84 -46.28 -1.99
CA ALA A 20 23.04 -45.25 -3.00
C ALA A 20 21.80 -45.07 -3.89
N GLY A 21 21.17 -46.17 -4.32
CA GLY A 21 19.91 -46.14 -5.08
C GLY A 21 18.76 -45.54 -4.29
N LEU A 22 18.61 -45.89 -3.01
CA LEU A 22 17.59 -45.31 -2.13
C LEU A 22 17.78 -43.80 -1.95
N LEU A 23 19.03 -43.36 -1.75
CA LEU A 23 19.38 -41.94 -1.62
C LEU A 23 19.03 -41.15 -2.89
N LEU A 24 19.31 -41.72 -4.06
CA LEU A 24 18.99 -41.11 -5.35
C LEU A 24 17.47 -41.00 -5.56
N ILE A 25 16.71 -42.03 -5.20
CA ILE A 25 15.24 -42.01 -5.23
C ILE A 25 14.69 -40.92 -4.31
N VAL A 26 15.21 -40.81 -3.07
CA VAL A 26 14.77 -39.78 -2.12
C VAL A 26 15.06 -38.37 -2.66
N LEU A 27 16.22 -38.14 -3.26
CA LEU A 27 16.57 -36.84 -3.85
C LEU A 27 15.66 -36.48 -5.04
N VAL A 28 15.34 -37.46 -5.90
CA VAL A 28 14.42 -37.26 -7.02
C VAL A 28 13.01 -36.94 -6.52
N ILE A 29 12.51 -37.65 -5.52
CA ILE A 29 11.20 -37.39 -4.93
C ILE A 29 11.16 -36.01 -4.27
N ALA A 30 12.19 -35.66 -3.49
CA ALA A 30 12.29 -34.34 -2.86
C ALA A 30 12.31 -33.22 -3.92
N GLY A 31 13.10 -33.38 -4.98
CA GLY A 31 13.14 -32.43 -6.10
C GLY A 31 11.82 -32.31 -6.85
N ALA A 32 11.11 -33.43 -7.06
CA ALA A 32 9.79 -33.42 -7.67
C ALA A 32 8.75 -32.71 -6.78
N LEU A 33 8.78 -32.95 -5.46
CA LEU A 33 7.88 -32.30 -4.51
C LEU A 33 8.13 -30.80 -4.41
N THR A 34 9.39 -30.35 -4.34
CA THR A 34 9.71 -28.92 -4.32
C THR A 34 9.30 -28.24 -5.61
N THR A 35 9.54 -28.86 -6.76
CA THR A 35 9.11 -28.33 -8.07
C THR A 35 7.59 -28.26 -8.16
N ALA A 36 6.87 -29.30 -7.73
CA ALA A 36 5.40 -29.31 -7.70
C ALA A 36 4.83 -28.23 -6.77
N LEU A 37 5.47 -27.98 -5.63
CA LEU A 37 5.08 -26.93 -4.70
C LEU A 37 5.27 -25.53 -5.30
N LEU A 38 6.41 -25.28 -5.94
CA LEU A 38 6.70 -24.01 -6.62
C LEU A 38 5.74 -23.78 -7.79
N LEU A 39 5.53 -24.79 -8.64
CA LEU A 39 4.55 -24.71 -9.73
C LEU A 39 3.12 -24.51 -9.21
N GLY A 40 2.75 -25.16 -8.11
CA GLY A 40 1.46 -24.96 -7.46
C GLY A 40 1.26 -23.54 -6.92
N GLN A 41 2.32 -22.88 -6.45
CA GLN A 41 2.26 -21.46 -6.07
C GLN A 41 2.11 -20.56 -7.29
N GLU A 42 2.96 -20.73 -8.31
CA GLU A 42 2.90 -19.94 -9.55
C GLU A 42 1.54 -20.08 -10.24
N GLN A 43 0.97 -21.29 -10.30
CA GLN A 43 -0.33 -21.52 -10.92
C GLN A 43 -1.48 -20.88 -10.14
N LYS A 44 -1.41 -20.84 -8.80
CA LYS A 44 -2.40 -20.12 -7.99
C LYS A 44 -2.32 -18.62 -8.24
N ILE A 45 -1.11 -18.07 -8.33
CA ILE A 45 -0.89 -16.66 -8.65
C ILE A 45 -1.43 -16.37 -10.07
N ALA A 46 -1.05 -17.15 -11.07
CA ALA A 46 -1.50 -16.96 -12.45
C ALA A 46 -3.03 -17.06 -12.59
N ASN A 47 -3.66 -18.08 -11.99
CA ASN A 47 -5.12 -18.21 -11.99
C ASN A 47 -5.81 -17.05 -11.26
N TYR A 48 -5.15 -16.48 -10.25
CA TYR A 48 -5.64 -15.31 -9.54
C TYR A 48 -5.61 -14.06 -10.45
N TYR A 49 -4.48 -13.77 -11.11
CA TYR A 49 -4.37 -12.66 -12.07
C TYR A 49 -5.32 -12.83 -13.28
N MET A 50 -5.54 -14.06 -13.75
CA MET A 50 -6.50 -14.35 -14.83
C MET A 50 -7.97 -14.12 -14.40
N SER A 51 -8.28 -14.15 -13.10
CA SER A 51 -9.65 -14.05 -12.59
C SER A 51 -10.11 -12.61 -12.29
N VAL A 52 -9.23 -11.62 -12.46
CA VAL A 52 -9.49 -10.19 -12.20
C VAL A 52 -9.46 -9.34 -13.47
N ASP A 53 -9.42 -9.99 -14.64
CA ASP A 53 -9.35 -9.33 -15.95
C ASP A 53 -10.55 -8.39 -16.22
N GLU A 54 -11.70 -8.60 -15.56
CA GLU A 54 -12.84 -7.68 -15.68
C GLU A 54 -12.59 -6.30 -15.03
N TYR A 55 -11.69 -6.22 -14.04
CA TYR A 55 -11.38 -4.99 -13.30
C TYR A 55 -10.14 -4.27 -13.81
N VAL A 56 -9.52 -4.79 -14.88
CA VAL A 56 -8.37 -4.13 -15.50
C VAL A 56 -8.81 -2.95 -16.33
N ILE A 57 -8.16 -1.81 -16.11
CA ILE A 57 -8.30 -0.64 -16.97
C ILE A 57 -7.25 -0.76 -18.08
N SER A 58 -7.72 -1.11 -19.28
CA SER A 58 -6.85 -1.41 -20.43
C SER A 58 -6.37 -0.18 -21.21
N SER A 59 -6.90 1.00 -20.94
CA SER A 59 -6.49 2.24 -21.62
C SER A 59 -6.74 3.49 -20.77
N SER A 60 -5.99 4.57 -21.03
CA SER A 60 -6.20 5.86 -20.36
C SER A 60 -7.59 6.43 -20.62
N THR A 61 -8.18 6.22 -21.80
CA THR A 61 -9.55 6.67 -22.11
C THR A 61 -10.59 5.89 -21.32
N MET A 62 -10.37 4.59 -21.08
CA MET A 62 -11.23 3.79 -20.22
C MET A 62 -11.22 4.29 -18.77
N LEU A 63 -10.05 4.65 -18.23
CA LEU A 63 -9.94 5.25 -16.89
C LEU A 63 -10.83 6.50 -16.79
N GLU A 64 -10.65 7.44 -17.72
CA GLU A 64 -11.40 8.70 -17.74
C GLU A 64 -12.90 8.46 -17.83
N LYS A 65 -13.33 7.50 -18.65
CA LYS A 65 -14.73 7.11 -18.75
C LYS A 65 -15.26 6.56 -17.43
N ILE A 66 -14.51 5.68 -16.76
CA ILE A 66 -14.93 5.08 -15.48
C ILE A 66 -15.08 6.17 -14.42
N ILE A 67 -14.07 7.01 -14.22
CA ILE A 67 -14.08 8.01 -13.14
C ILE A 67 -15.08 9.15 -13.39
N SER A 68 -15.38 9.48 -14.66
CA SER A 68 -16.33 10.55 -15.00
C SER A 68 -17.79 10.08 -14.98
N SER A 69 -18.04 8.80 -15.26
CA SER A 69 -19.40 8.24 -15.34
C SER A 69 -19.86 7.54 -14.07
N SER A 70 -18.94 7.19 -13.16
CA SER A 70 -19.31 6.47 -11.94
C SER A 70 -20.03 7.37 -10.95
N THR A 71 -21.15 6.85 -10.41
CA THR A 71 -21.89 7.47 -9.30
C THR A 71 -21.30 7.10 -7.94
N LYS A 72 -20.48 6.06 -7.88
CA LYS A 72 -19.71 5.67 -6.70
C LYS A 72 -18.29 6.23 -6.82
N PRO A 73 -17.61 6.50 -5.70
CA PRO A 73 -16.18 6.75 -5.70
C PRO A 73 -15.43 5.57 -6.32
N VAL A 74 -14.34 5.86 -7.01
CA VAL A 74 -13.52 4.88 -7.74
C VAL A 74 -12.13 4.87 -7.13
N ALA A 75 -11.67 3.74 -6.64
CA ALA A 75 -10.31 3.55 -6.16
C ALA A 75 -9.52 2.73 -7.21
N VAL A 76 -8.34 3.22 -7.60
CA VAL A 76 -7.53 2.61 -8.65
C VAL A 76 -6.11 2.33 -8.14
N MET A 77 -5.65 1.09 -8.28
CA MET A 77 -4.26 0.69 -8.09
C MET A 77 -3.48 0.84 -9.40
N PHE A 78 -2.56 1.79 -9.46
CA PHE A 78 -1.58 1.92 -10.53
C PHE A 78 -0.39 1.01 -10.25
N GLU A 79 -0.15 0.06 -11.14
CA GLU A 79 0.91 -0.93 -10.98
C GLU A 79 1.76 -1.12 -12.24
N SER A 80 2.86 -1.85 -12.11
CA SER A 80 3.72 -2.21 -13.24
C SER A 80 4.04 -3.71 -13.24
N PRO A 81 4.26 -4.34 -14.41
CA PRO A 81 4.41 -5.80 -14.52
C PRO A 81 5.55 -6.39 -13.70
N THR A 82 6.62 -5.62 -13.48
CA THR A 82 7.85 -6.08 -12.84
C THR A 82 7.99 -5.64 -11.39
N CYS A 83 6.97 -5.00 -10.81
CA CYS A 83 7.01 -4.44 -9.46
C CYS A 83 6.77 -5.50 -8.37
N PRO A 84 7.78 -5.85 -7.54
CA PRO A 84 7.62 -6.89 -6.52
C PRO A 84 6.60 -6.51 -5.44
N THR A 85 6.58 -5.24 -5.04
CA THR A 85 5.61 -4.73 -4.06
C THR A 85 4.18 -4.77 -4.59
N CYS A 86 3.98 -4.55 -5.89
CA CYS A 86 2.68 -4.67 -6.54
C CYS A 86 2.19 -6.11 -6.43
N LYS A 87 3.05 -7.10 -6.71
CA LYS A 87 2.71 -8.52 -6.54
C LYS A 87 2.30 -8.89 -5.12
N GLN A 88 2.84 -8.21 -4.11
CA GLN A 88 2.46 -8.42 -2.70
C GLN A 88 1.09 -7.79 -2.37
N MET A 89 0.79 -6.61 -2.93
CA MET A 89 -0.45 -5.89 -2.64
C MET A 89 -1.65 -6.37 -3.46
N HIS A 90 -1.41 -6.81 -4.69
CA HIS A 90 -2.46 -7.17 -5.64
C HIS A 90 -3.44 -8.22 -5.09
N PRO A 91 -3.04 -9.29 -4.37
CA PRO A 91 -3.98 -10.24 -3.77
C PRO A 91 -4.95 -9.63 -2.74
N HIS A 92 -4.54 -8.55 -2.08
CA HIS A 92 -5.42 -7.84 -1.13
C HIS A 92 -6.36 -6.90 -1.86
N TRP A 93 -5.85 -6.22 -2.90
CA TRP A 93 -6.61 -5.29 -3.71
C TRP A 93 -7.72 -6.00 -4.51
N ALA A 94 -7.39 -7.12 -5.15
CA ALA A 94 -8.34 -7.85 -5.99
C ALA A 94 -9.48 -8.51 -5.20
N VAL A 95 -9.35 -8.72 -3.88
CA VAL A 95 -10.51 -9.05 -3.03
C VAL A 95 -11.52 -7.89 -3.03
N LEU A 96 -11.06 -6.64 -2.96
CA LEU A 96 -11.92 -5.45 -3.00
C LEU A 96 -12.52 -5.24 -4.39
N GLU A 97 -11.75 -5.49 -5.45
CA GLU A 97 -12.24 -5.45 -6.85
C GLU A 97 -13.46 -6.35 -7.03
N ARG A 98 -13.37 -7.62 -6.63
CA ARG A 98 -14.49 -8.58 -6.69
C ARG A 98 -15.70 -8.16 -5.86
N GLN A 99 -15.47 -7.41 -4.78
CA GLN A 99 -16.52 -6.93 -3.89
C GLN A 99 -17.07 -5.55 -4.31
N SER A 100 -16.57 -4.93 -5.38
CA SER A 100 -16.98 -3.58 -5.82
C SER A 100 -18.48 -3.40 -6.04
N SER A 101 -19.18 -4.47 -6.42
CA SER A 101 -20.64 -4.43 -6.61
C SER A 101 -21.39 -4.22 -5.29
N THR A 102 -20.88 -4.78 -4.19
CA THR A 102 -21.49 -4.69 -2.84
C THR A 102 -20.92 -3.57 -1.99
N LEU A 103 -19.71 -3.09 -2.30
CA LEU A 103 -19.07 -1.97 -1.62
C LEU A 103 -19.59 -0.62 -2.12
N PRO A 104 -19.52 0.44 -1.30
CA PRO A 104 -19.92 1.78 -1.72
C PRO A 104 -18.82 2.50 -2.53
N VAL A 105 -17.66 1.85 -2.73
CA VAL A 105 -16.53 2.27 -3.58
C VAL A 105 -16.27 1.18 -4.62
N GLN A 106 -15.98 1.55 -5.85
CA GLN A 106 -15.55 0.62 -6.90
C GLN A 106 -14.04 0.55 -6.96
N PHE A 107 -13.48 -0.65 -7.08
CA PHE A 107 -12.04 -0.89 -7.11
C PHE A 107 -11.63 -1.43 -8.49
N TYR A 108 -10.53 -0.90 -9.01
CA TYR A 108 -9.92 -1.29 -10.27
C TYR A 108 -8.39 -1.28 -10.17
N HIS A 109 -7.71 -1.86 -11.14
CA HIS A 109 -6.28 -1.71 -11.32
C HIS A 109 -5.95 -1.28 -12.74
N ILE A 110 -4.82 -0.60 -12.89
CA ILE A 110 -4.29 -0.16 -14.17
C ILE A 110 -2.80 -0.51 -14.24
N VAL A 111 -2.44 -1.30 -15.24
CA VAL A 111 -1.06 -1.74 -15.47
C VAL A 111 -0.37 -0.79 -16.42
N PHE A 112 0.87 -0.39 -16.11
CA PHE A 112 1.68 0.45 -16.98
C PHE A 112 1.94 -0.24 -18.34
N SER A 113 1.52 0.41 -19.42
CA SER A 113 1.64 -0.03 -20.81
C SER A 113 1.55 1.19 -21.75
N PRO A 114 1.89 1.06 -23.05
CA PRO A 114 1.70 2.15 -24.01
C PRO A 114 0.25 2.69 -24.07
N ALA A 115 -0.75 1.84 -23.83
CA ALA A 115 -2.16 2.23 -23.86
C ALA A 115 -2.62 2.99 -22.60
N THR A 116 -1.87 2.89 -21.51
CA THR A 116 -2.20 3.46 -20.19
C THR A 116 -1.21 4.53 -19.74
N GLU A 117 -0.09 4.71 -20.43
CA GLU A 117 1.00 5.66 -20.11
C GLU A 117 0.50 7.09 -19.84
N GLU A 118 -0.46 7.57 -20.64
CA GLU A 118 -1.02 8.91 -20.47
C GLU A 118 -1.73 9.09 -19.12
N ALA A 119 -2.37 8.05 -18.59
CA ALA A 119 -3.00 8.07 -17.28
C ALA A 119 -1.94 8.18 -16.17
N PHE A 120 -0.86 7.41 -16.26
CA PHE A 120 0.27 7.49 -15.32
C PHE A 120 0.88 8.90 -15.32
N ARG A 121 1.10 9.47 -16.50
CA ARG A 121 1.64 10.84 -16.66
C ARG A 121 0.68 11.88 -16.09
N ARG A 122 -0.60 11.82 -16.47
CA ARG A 122 -1.65 12.75 -16.02
C ARG A 122 -1.77 12.81 -14.51
N TYR A 123 -1.80 11.65 -13.88
CA TYR A 123 -1.88 11.54 -12.43
C TYR A 123 -0.51 11.54 -11.75
N ARG A 124 0.59 11.87 -12.45
CA ARG A 124 1.93 11.97 -11.87
C ARG A 124 2.32 10.74 -11.01
N VAL A 125 2.05 9.55 -11.54
CA VAL A 125 2.42 8.29 -10.91
C VAL A 125 3.87 7.99 -11.27
N THR A 126 4.78 8.25 -10.32
CA THR A 126 6.23 8.04 -10.49
C THR A 126 6.73 6.76 -9.82
N ASP A 127 5.96 6.20 -8.90
CA ASP A 127 6.28 5.00 -8.13
C ASP A 127 5.10 4.02 -8.21
N THR A 128 5.38 2.71 -8.18
CA THR A 128 4.34 1.66 -8.12
C THR A 128 4.56 0.72 -6.91
N PRO A 129 3.49 0.27 -6.22
CA PRO A 129 2.10 0.61 -6.49
C PRO A 129 1.76 2.03 -6.00
N THR A 130 0.89 2.71 -6.74
CA THR A 130 0.26 3.96 -6.30
C THR A 130 -1.25 3.77 -6.33
N PHE A 131 -1.93 4.11 -5.26
CA PHE A 131 -3.37 3.98 -5.13
C PHE A 131 -3.99 5.37 -5.14
N ILE A 132 -5.06 5.57 -5.90
CA ILE A 132 -5.75 6.85 -6.04
C ILE A 132 -7.26 6.64 -5.92
N VAL A 133 -7.90 7.37 -5.01
CA VAL A 133 -9.38 7.46 -4.91
C VAL A 133 -9.86 8.66 -5.71
N PHE A 134 -10.93 8.47 -6.47
CA PHE A 134 -11.61 9.47 -7.28
C PHE A 134 -13.06 9.65 -6.81
N VAL A 135 -13.50 10.89 -6.64
CA VAL A 135 -14.89 11.27 -6.34
C VAL A 135 -15.33 12.31 -7.36
N GLY A 136 -16.42 12.06 -8.07
CA GLY A 136 -16.90 12.98 -9.12
C GLY A 136 -15.86 13.24 -10.22
N GLY A 137 -15.07 12.22 -10.58
CA GLY A 137 -13.99 12.33 -11.56
C GLY A 137 -12.71 13.02 -11.06
N GLN A 138 -12.70 13.57 -9.84
CA GLN A 138 -11.55 14.26 -9.27
C GLN A 138 -10.80 13.37 -8.28
N PRO A 139 -9.46 13.36 -8.29
CA PRO A 139 -8.68 12.56 -7.35
C PRO A 139 -8.67 13.19 -5.94
N VAL A 140 -8.92 12.40 -4.89
CA VAL A 140 -9.16 12.87 -3.51
C VAL A 140 -8.34 12.19 -2.38
N ALA A 141 -7.84 10.95 -2.52
CA ALA A 141 -6.91 10.33 -1.52
C ALA A 141 -5.85 9.36 -2.07
N ARG A 142 -4.54 9.55 -1.78
CA ARG A 142 -3.39 8.94 -2.51
C ARG A 142 -2.56 8.16 -1.53
N HIS A 143 -2.17 6.94 -1.90
CA HIS A 143 -1.23 6.13 -1.14
C HIS A 143 -0.13 5.62 -2.07
N VAL A 144 1.13 5.69 -1.64
CA VAL A 144 2.28 5.23 -2.44
C VAL A 144 3.04 4.14 -1.69
N GLY A 145 3.24 3.01 -2.36
CA GLY A 145 3.92 1.84 -1.81
C GLY A 145 2.98 0.90 -1.08
N ALA A 146 3.55 -0.01 -0.28
CA ALA A 146 2.78 -1.04 0.41
C ALA A 146 1.85 -0.45 1.48
N PHE A 147 0.69 -1.07 1.65
CA PHE A 147 -0.10 -0.96 2.88
C PHE A 147 0.46 -1.92 3.93
N GLY A 148 0.40 -1.53 5.20
CA GLY A 148 0.82 -2.33 6.35
C GLY A 148 -0.31 -2.63 7.33
N GLY A 149 0.03 -3.34 8.41
CA GLY A 149 -0.89 -3.73 9.48
C GLY A 149 -1.37 -5.18 9.41
N ASP A 150 -2.09 -5.62 10.45
CA ASP A 150 -2.50 -7.03 10.62
C ASP A 150 -3.48 -7.51 9.55
N ASN A 151 -4.32 -6.61 9.00
CA ASN A 151 -5.26 -6.91 7.92
C ASN A 151 -5.18 -5.86 6.81
N ILE A 152 -4.29 -6.11 5.85
CA ILE A 152 -4.00 -5.22 4.71
C ILE A 152 -5.25 -4.90 3.88
N THR A 153 -6.10 -5.90 3.59
CA THR A 153 -7.33 -5.71 2.78
C THR A 153 -8.29 -4.74 3.46
N SER A 154 -8.52 -4.90 4.77
CA SER A 154 -9.35 -3.98 5.54
C SER A 154 -8.72 -2.58 5.64
N THR A 155 -7.39 -2.48 5.75
CA THR A 155 -6.69 -1.19 5.73
C THR A 155 -6.93 -0.45 4.41
N MET A 156 -6.78 -1.14 3.26
CA MET A 156 -7.04 -0.57 1.93
C MET A 156 -8.50 -0.12 1.77
N LEU A 157 -9.46 -0.94 2.22
CA LEU A 157 -10.87 -0.60 2.18
C LEU A 157 -11.18 0.63 3.02
N ASN A 158 -10.73 0.65 4.28
CA ASN A 158 -10.99 1.76 5.20
C ASN A 158 -10.36 3.05 4.71
N TRP A 159 -9.13 2.98 4.18
CA TRP A 159 -8.49 4.10 3.51
C TRP A 159 -9.38 4.63 2.38
N ALA A 160 -9.84 3.77 1.47
CA ALA A 160 -10.68 4.19 0.34
C ALA A 160 -12.04 4.76 0.77
N LEU A 161 -12.69 4.17 1.77
CA LEU A 161 -13.97 4.63 2.32
C LEU A 161 -13.84 6.01 2.97
N PHE A 162 -12.86 6.18 3.86
CA PHE A 162 -12.61 7.45 4.53
C PHE A 162 -12.33 8.56 3.52
N SER A 163 -11.42 8.26 2.60
CA SER A 163 -11.00 9.11 1.51
C SER A 163 -12.14 9.64 0.65
N ALA A 164 -13.17 8.83 0.49
CA ALA A 164 -14.34 9.14 -0.29
C ALA A 164 -15.47 9.81 0.51
N GLY A 165 -15.27 10.06 1.81
CA GLY A 165 -16.31 10.56 2.71
C GLY A 165 -17.42 9.54 3.01
N LEU A 166 -17.17 8.25 2.76
CA LEU A 166 -18.13 7.14 2.88
C LEU A 166 -17.83 6.19 4.04
N GLY A 167 -16.84 6.52 4.86
CA GLY A 167 -16.51 5.73 6.05
C GLY A 167 -17.71 5.67 6.98
N VAL A 168 -18.35 4.50 7.09
CA VAL A 168 -19.16 4.15 8.26
C VAL A 168 -18.18 3.90 9.40
N VAL A 169 -17.75 4.99 10.02
CA VAL A 169 -16.94 5.08 11.25
C VAL A 169 -15.84 4.02 11.36
N ALA A 170 -14.82 4.11 10.51
CA ALA A 170 -13.47 4.05 11.08
C ALA A 170 -13.35 5.34 11.86
N ASP A 171 -13.34 5.27 13.20
CA ASP A 171 -13.25 6.42 14.09
C ASP A 171 -12.17 7.39 13.58
N PRO A 172 -12.54 8.54 12.95
CA PRO A 172 -11.58 9.45 12.34
C PRO A 172 -10.59 9.97 13.37
N GLN A 173 -11.09 10.17 14.58
CA GLN A 173 -10.29 10.56 15.72
C GLN A 173 -9.27 9.46 16.04
N LYS A 174 -9.65 8.17 16.07
CA LYS A 174 -8.70 7.07 16.28
C LYS A 174 -7.57 7.01 15.25
N LEU A 175 -7.84 7.27 13.97
CA LEU A 175 -6.81 7.32 12.93
C LEU A 175 -5.87 8.51 13.13
N ALA A 176 -6.42 9.67 13.51
CA ALA A 176 -5.64 10.83 13.88
C ALA A 176 -4.83 10.58 15.17
N GLU A 177 -5.37 9.88 16.16
CA GLU A 177 -4.67 9.51 17.41
C GLU A 177 -3.49 8.58 17.13
N GLU A 178 -3.63 7.65 16.20
CA GLU A 178 -2.51 6.83 15.76
C GLU A 178 -1.44 7.68 15.06
N GLY A 179 -1.85 8.58 14.17
CA GLY A 179 -0.96 9.55 13.54
C GLY A 179 -0.25 10.43 14.58
N LEU A 180 -0.98 10.89 15.60
CA LEU A 180 -0.46 11.70 16.71
C LEU A 180 0.60 10.92 17.50
N ARG A 181 0.34 9.64 17.82
CA ARG A 181 1.32 8.78 18.48
C ARG A 181 2.59 8.64 17.65
N ILE A 182 2.46 8.46 16.33
CA ILE A 182 3.61 8.39 15.42
C ILE A 182 4.34 9.74 15.39
N PHE A 183 3.63 10.86 15.26
CA PHE A 183 4.20 12.20 15.26
C PHE A 183 4.96 12.50 16.54
N ASN A 184 4.36 12.25 17.71
CA ASN A 184 4.99 12.50 19.00
C ASN A 184 6.21 11.61 19.24
N ASN A 185 6.26 10.42 18.65
CA ASN A 185 7.43 9.54 18.73
C ASN A 185 8.54 9.92 17.73
N ARG A 186 8.17 10.21 16.48
CA ARG A 186 9.12 10.33 15.35
C ARG A 186 9.51 11.77 15.03
N CYS A 187 8.64 12.74 15.30
CA CYS A 187 8.73 14.11 14.76
C CYS A 187 8.80 15.20 15.83
N SER A 188 8.37 14.92 17.07
CA SER A 188 8.28 15.92 18.15
C SER A 188 9.60 16.57 18.55
N SER A 189 10.74 15.89 18.34
CA SER A 189 12.06 16.46 18.64
C SER A 189 12.35 17.73 17.84
N CYS A 190 11.78 17.85 16.64
CA CYS A 190 11.90 19.04 15.79
C CYS A 190 10.65 19.93 15.84
N HIS A 191 9.47 19.34 16.01
CA HIS A 191 8.19 20.03 15.85
C HIS A 191 7.45 20.31 17.17
N GLY A 192 8.01 19.90 18.32
CA GLY A 192 7.30 19.92 19.59
C GLY A 192 6.25 18.80 19.68
N GLU A 193 5.85 18.50 20.92
CA GLU A 193 4.82 17.49 21.18
C GLU A 193 3.43 18.11 21.04
N ILE A 194 2.53 17.43 20.31
CA ILE A 194 1.12 17.81 20.24
C ILE A 194 0.41 17.13 21.41
N GLY A 195 -0.19 17.92 22.30
CA GLY A 195 -0.80 17.41 23.54
C GLY A 195 -2.14 16.70 23.37
N GLY A 196 -2.85 16.95 22.27
CA GLY A 196 -4.19 16.44 22.01
C GLY A 196 -4.71 16.85 20.64
N LEU A 197 -5.83 16.23 20.23
CA LEU A 197 -6.52 16.50 18.97
C LEU A 197 -7.76 17.38 19.15
N ASP A 198 -7.86 18.09 20.25
CA ASP A 198 -8.86 19.14 20.46
C ASP A 198 -8.30 20.52 20.06
N GLU A 199 -9.19 21.48 19.81
CA GLU A 199 -8.81 22.82 19.36
C GLU A 199 -7.86 23.52 20.34
N GLU A 200 -8.08 23.38 21.65
CA GLU A 200 -7.26 23.99 22.69
C GLU A 200 -5.82 23.47 22.62
N SER A 201 -5.66 22.14 22.59
CA SER A 201 -4.35 21.48 22.47
C SER A 201 -3.61 21.85 21.19
N LEU A 202 -4.31 21.88 20.04
CA LEU A 202 -3.69 22.20 18.75
C LEU A 202 -3.27 23.67 18.66
N ARG A 203 -4.09 24.59 19.21
CA ARG A 203 -3.74 26.02 19.31
C ARG A 203 -2.57 26.23 20.27
N ALA A 204 -2.57 25.57 21.41
CA ALA A 204 -1.47 25.62 22.37
C ALA A 204 -0.15 25.12 21.74
N TRP A 205 -0.21 24.03 20.97
CA TRP A 205 0.94 23.54 20.22
C TRP A 205 1.42 24.57 19.19
N LEU A 206 0.55 25.11 18.32
CA LEU A 206 0.93 26.15 17.36
C LEU A 206 1.56 27.38 18.02
N ASP A 207 1.01 27.80 19.16
CA ASP A 207 1.51 28.93 19.94
C ASP A 207 2.90 28.66 20.51
N SER A 208 3.16 27.44 20.97
CA SER A 208 4.49 27.02 21.45
C SER A 208 5.56 27.01 20.35
N ARG A 209 5.16 27.01 19.08
CA ARG A 209 6.08 27.03 17.92
C ARG A 209 6.26 28.43 17.33
N ARG A 210 5.61 29.47 17.86
CA ARG A 210 5.79 30.85 17.35
C ARG A 210 7.24 31.31 17.52
N GLY A 211 7.86 31.70 16.42
CA GLY A 211 9.26 32.17 16.38
C GLY A 211 10.30 31.05 16.25
N GLU A 212 9.90 29.78 16.37
CA GLU A 212 10.76 28.63 16.12
C GLU A 212 10.94 28.39 14.62
N PRO A 213 12.07 27.83 14.16
CA PRO A 213 12.32 27.52 12.75
C PRO A 213 11.55 26.26 12.29
N ASP A 214 10.24 26.23 12.53
CA ASP A 214 9.35 25.11 12.27
C ASP A 214 8.47 25.38 11.03
N LEU A 215 8.87 24.79 9.90
CA LEU A 215 8.14 24.97 8.64
C LEU A 215 6.73 24.35 8.68
N LEU A 216 6.53 23.27 9.46
CA LEU A 216 5.22 22.65 9.57
C LEU A 216 4.25 23.59 10.29
N ALA A 217 4.65 24.10 11.47
CA ALA A 217 3.85 25.06 12.22
C ALA A 217 3.57 26.32 11.40
N LYS A 218 4.56 26.83 10.65
CA LYS A 218 4.39 27.97 9.75
C LYS A 218 3.35 27.72 8.65
N ARG A 219 3.32 26.52 8.05
CA ARG A 219 2.33 26.18 7.03
C ARG A 219 0.92 26.01 7.59
N LEU A 220 0.79 25.45 8.79
CA LEU A 220 -0.50 25.36 9.48
C LEU A 220 -1.03 26.76 9.84
N ALA A 221 -0.17 27.65 10.34
CA ALA A 221 -0.54 29.04 10.60
C ALA A 221 -0.97 29.77 9.32
N GLU A 222 -0.25 29.58 8.21
CA GLU A 222 -0.63 30.15 6.91
C GLU A 222 -2.00 29.65 6.43
N ALA A 223 -2.31 28.36 6.63
CA ALA A 223 -3.59 27.78 6.26
C ALA A 223 -4.73 28.42 7.07
N LEU A 224 -4.53 28.56 8.39
CA LEU A 224 -5.47 29.22 9.30
C LEU A 224 -5.71 30.69 8.95
N GLU A 225 -4.66 31.46 8.69
CA GLU A 225 -4.78 32.87 8.27
C GLU A 225 -5.60 33.03 6.98
N LYS A 226 -5.60 32.01 6.12
CA LYS A 226 -6.33 31.97 4.85
C LYS A 226 -7.71 31.31 4.96
N ASN A 227 -8.15 30.87 6.14
CA ASN A 227 -9.35 30.06 6.35
C ASN A 227 -9.37 28.83 5.43
N MET A 228 -8.26 28.11 5.38
CA MET A 228 -8.06 26.91 4.59
C MET A 228 -7.55 25.77 5.48
N THR A 229 -7.95 24.54 5.16
CA THR A 229 -7.25 23.33 5.59
C THR A 229 -5.88 23.24 4.90
N LEU A 230 -4.97 22.41 5.43
CA LEU A 230 -3.71 22.16 4.75
C LEU A 230 -3.93 21.57 3.36
N ARG A 231 -4.93 20.70 3.20
CA ARG A 231 -5.28 20.11 1.91
C ARG A 231 -5.65 21.17 0.88
N GLU A 232 -6.44 22.17 1.27
CA GLU A 232 -6.78 23.32 0.43
C GLU A 232 -5.56 24.19 0.12
N LEU A 233 -4.73 24.50 1.13
CA LEU A 233 -3.53 25.34 0.96
C LEU A 233 -2.52 24.73 -0.01
N TYR A 234 -2.26 23.42 0.08
CA TYR A 234 -1.31 22.75 -0.81
C TYR A 234 -1.83 22.60 -2.24
N GLY A 235 -3.14 22.76 -2.48
CA GLY A 235 -3.77 22.90 -3.80
C GLY A 235 -3.69 21.68 -4.73
N SER A 236 -2.87 20.68 -4.41
CA SER A 236 -2.82 19.40 -5.10
C SER A 236 -2.97 18.27 -4.12
N TYR A 237 -3.81 17.33 -4.50
CA TYR A 237 -4.15 16.23 -3.67
C TYR A 237 -2.99 15.21 -3.59
N GLY A 238 -2.68 14.74 -2.37
CA GLY A 238 -1.46 13.97 -2.06
C GLY A 238 -0.24 14.81 -1.68
N ALA A 239 -0.29 16.13 -1.83
CA ALA A 239 0.87 16.99 -1.54
C ALA A 239 1.29 17.03 -0.06
N ILE A 240 0.36 16.85 0.88
CA ILE A 240 0.72 16.66 2.30
C ILE A 240 1.57 15.39 2.44
N SER A 241 1.17 14.30 1.79
CA SER A 241 1.93 13.05 1.78
C SER A 241 3.29 13.19 1.12
N ASP A 242 3.37 13.91 0.00
CA ASP A 242 4.64 14.19 -0.65
C ASP A 242 5.56 15.04 0.25
N ALA A 243 5.02 16.04 0.94
CA ALA A 243 5.74 16.86 1.90
C ALA A 243 6.28 16.01 3.07
N VAL A 244 5.43 15.16 3.67
CA VAL A 244 5.84 14.23 4.74
C VAL A 244 6.88 13.22 4.22
N LYS A 245 6.73 12.70 3.00
CA LYS A 245 7.68 11.77 2.37
C LYS A 245 9.09 12.38 2.26
N THR A 246 9.23 13.70 2.08
CA THR A 246 10.54 14.37 2.09
C THR A 246 11.29 14.23 3.41
N MET A 247 10.59 13.96 4.51
CA MET A 247 11.20 13.73 5.83
C MET A 247 12.04 12.45 5.89
N ARG A 248 11.94 11.54 4.90
CA ARG A 248 12.89 10.42 4.75
C ARG A 248 14.34 10.86 4.65
N LYS A 249 14.60 12.13 4.27
CA LYS A 249 15.94 12.71 4.34
C LYS A 249 16.50 12.75 5.77
N TYR A 250 15.64 12.93 6.76
CA TYR A 250 15.99 13.05 8.18
C TYR A 250 15.64 11.78 8.99
N ILE A 251 14.61 11.04 8.57
CA ILE A 251 14.14 9.79 9.19
C ILE A 251 14.10 8.70 8.08
N PRO A 252 15.25 8.08 7.73
CA PRO A 252 15.36 7.22 6.56
C PRO A 252 14.45 5.99 6.56
N ASP A 253 14.08 5.49 7.73
CA ASP A 253 13.24 4.32 7.94
C ASP A 253 11.74 4.66 8.04
N LEU A 254 11.34 5.91 7.77
CA LEU A 254 9.94 6.32 7.78
C LEU A 254 9.12 5.54 6.73
N THR A 255 8.26 4.66 7.22
CA THR A 255 7.49 3.73 6.39
C THR A 255 6.38 4.45 5.62
N SER A 256 5.87 3.84 4.54
CA SER A 256 4.70 4.38 3.82
C SER A 256 3.46 4.46 4.71
N TYR A 257 3.34 3.54 5.68
CA TYR A 257 2.28 3.56 6.67
C TYR A 257 2.35 4.77 7.60
N GLU A 258 3.54 5.05 8.15
CA GLU A 258 3.75 6.23 8.99
C GLU A 258 3.52 7.52 8.20
N ILE A 259 3.95 7.58 6.93
CA ILE A 259 3.67 8.72 6.06
C ILE A 259 2.16 8.94 5.88
N ASP A 260 1.39 7.89 5.63
CA ASP A 260 -0.07 7.98 5.51
C ASP A 260 -0.72 8.50 6.81
N ARG A 261 -0.35 7.91 7.96
CA ARG A 261 -0.88 8.30 9.27
C ARG A 261 -0.50 9.73 9.67
N LEU A 262 0.72 10.15 9.39
CA LEU A 262 1.17 11.52 9.59
C LEU A 262 0.42 12.50 8.67
N SER A 263 0.26 12.15 7.40
CA SER A 263 -0.48 13.00 6.44
C SER A 263 -1.93 13.18 6.86
N TYR A 264 -2.56 12.09 7.32
CA TYR A 264 -3.90 12.10 7.87
C TYR A 264 -4.01 13.00 9.10
N LEU A 265 -3.10 12.83 10.08
CA LEU A 265 -3.03 13.67 11.27
C LEU A 265 -2.98 15.15 10.91
N LEU A 266 -2.10 15.54 9.98
CA LEU A 266 -1.92 16.93 9.60
C LEU A 266 -3.17 17.52 8.95
N ASP A 267 -3.83 16.75 8.10
CA ASP A 267 -5.09 17.15 7.48
C ASP A 267 -6.21 17.30 8.54
N TYR A 268 -6.34 16.30 9.41
CA TYR A 268 -7.33 16.28 10.50
C TYR A 268 -7.14 17.44 11.49
N ALA A 269 -5.89 17.68 11.95
CA ALA A 269 -5.57 18.80 12.82
C ALA A 269 -5.87 20.15 12.15
N SER A 270 -5.60 20.28 10.85
CA SER A 270 -5.92 21.50 10.11
C SER A 270 -7.42 21.77 9.99
N ALA A 271 -8.24 20.72 9.85
CA ALA A 271 -9.70 20.84 9.84
C ALA A 271 -10.23 21.32 11.18
N ILE A 272 -9.79 20.71 12.29
CA ILE A 272 -10.19 21.13 13.65
C ILE A 272 -9.84 22.59 13.92
N LEU A 273 -8.62 23.00 13.54
CA LEU A 273 -8.16 24.37 13.76
C LEU A 273 -8.97 25.42 12.97
N GLU A 274 -9.51 25.04 11.81
CA GLU A 274 -10.39 25.88 10.98
C GLU A 274 -11.88 25.73 11.38
N GLY A 275 -12.21 24.83 12.31
CA GLY A 275 -13.57 24.60 12.80
C GLY A 275 -14.43 23.70 11.90
N LYS A 276 -13.80 22.85 11.09
CA LYS A 276 -14.45 21.82 10.26
C LYS A 276 -14.40 20.43 10.88
#